data_AF-A0A4Y2H7S9-F1
#
_entry.id   AF-A0A4Y2H7S9-F1
#
_cell.length_a   1.000
_cell.length_b   1.000
_cell.length_c   1.000
_cell.angle_alpha   90.00
_cell.angle_beta   90.00
_cell.angle_gamma   90.00
#
_symmetry.space_group_name_H-M   'P 1'
#
loop_
_entity.id
_entity.type
_entity.pdbx_description
1 polymer ?
#
loop_
_entity_poly.entity_id
_entity_poly.type
_entity_poly.pdbx_seq_one_letter_code
_entity_poly.pdbx_strand_id
1 'polypeptide(L)'
;MVNGAAWNPSYKRTIQTTPQRNLSKIRIKNRLRKLYQIIFFPSYKRKAYKFQKEIQKDIETYDNDRWKETIMDINPEDNVLNDMNQKLSKKFIPTPPILDTNGIKYTPLGKANAFKHNLENSFQENPEPY
;
A
#
# COMPACT_ATOMS: atom_id res chain seq x y z
N MET A 1 -24.46 -16.82 7.82
CA MET A 1 -23.44 -17.04 6.77
C MET A 1 -22.63 -15.75 6.66
N VAL A 2 -21.42 -15.71 7.21
CA VAL A 2 -20.62 -14.49 7.30
C VAL A 2 -19.80 -14.34 6.04
N ASN A 3 -20.00 -13.22 5.34
CA ASN A 3 -19.28 -12.83 4.13
C ASN A 3 -17.77 -12.75 4.40
N GLY A 4 -16.99 -13.55 3.66
CA GLY A 4 -15.53 -13.45 3.62
C GLY A 4 -15.12 -12.16 2.90
N ALA A 5 -14.95 -11.08 3.66
CA ALA A 5 -14.33 -9.87 3.17
C ALA A 5 -12.84 -10.15 2.89
N ALA A 6 -12.46 -10.16 1.61
CA ALA A 6 -11.07 -10.23 1.19
C ALA A 6 -10.31 -9.02 1.74
N TRP A 7 -9.52 -9.25 2.78
CA TRP A 7 -8.61 -8.26 3.35
C TRP A 7 -7.52 -7.96 2.31
N ASN A 8 -7.47 -6.73 1.80
CA ASN A 8 -6.43 -6.29 0.88
C ASN A 8 -5.74 -5.04 1.44
N PRO A 9 -4.69 -5.20 2.26
CA PRO A 9 -3.84 -4.09 2.64
C PRO A 9 -2.93 -3.82 1.43
N SER A 10 -3.35 -2.86 0.59
CA SER A 10 -2.54 -2.36 -0.52
C SER A 10 -1.32 -1.57 -0.01
N TYR A 11 -0.41 -2.25 0.68
CA TYR A 11 1.00 -1.86 0.66
C TYR A 11 1.49 -2.26 -0.72
N LYS A 12 1.65 -1.29 -1.62
CA LYS A 12 2.42 -1.53 -2.83
C LYS A 12 3.84 -1.89 -2.38
N ARG A 13 4.13 -3.19 -2.22
CA ARG A 13 5.50 -3.68 -1.99
C ARG A 13 6.35 -3.11 -3.12
N THR A 14 7.30 -2.26 -2.76
CA THR A 14 8.36 -1.86 -3.67
C THR A 14 9.16 -3.12 -4.02
N ILE A 15 9.64 -3.21 -5.26
CA ILE A 15 10.40 -4.37 -5.77
C ILE A 15 11.55 -4.76 -4.82
N GLN A 16 12.06 -3.78 -4.06
CA GLN A 16 13.12 -3.90 -3.06
C GLN A 16 12.83 -4.89 -1.91
N THR A 17 11.57 -5.20 -1.60
CA THR A 17 11.21 -6.14 -0.51
C THR A 17 10.90 -7.55 -0.98
N THR A 18 11.05 -7.83 -2.29
CA THR A 18 10.80 -9.18 -2.81
C THR A 18 12.06 -10.03 -2.62
N PRO A 19 11.99 -11.20 -1.98
CA PRO A 19 13.13 -12.10 -1.87
C PRO A 19 13.81 -12.31 -3.23
N GLN A 20 15.15 -12.24 -3.30
CA GLN A 20 15.91 -12.28 -4.56
C GLN A 20 15.53 -13.49 -5.44
N ARG A 21 15.19 -14.62 -4.79
CA ARG A 21 14.71 -15.87 -5.40
C ARG A 21 13.42 -15.70 -6.24
N ASN A 22 12.57 -14.73 -5.90
CA ASN A 22 11.32 -14.46 -6.59
C ASN A 22 11.50 -13.60 -7.85
N LEU A 23 12.57 -12.81 -7.93
CA LEU A 23 12.81 -11.93 -9.08
C LEU A 23 12.98 -12.72 -10.39
N SER A 24 13.66 -13.86 -10.35
CA SER A 24 13.83 -14.76 -11.50
C SER A 24 12.47 -15.35 -11.95
N LYS A 25 11.66 -15.84 -11.01
CA LYS A 25 10.30 -16.35 -11.27
C LYS A 25 9.38 -15.27 -11.85
N ILE A 26 9.46 -14.04 -11.34
CA ILE A 26 8.69 -12.89 -11.85
C ILE A 26 9.07 -12.59 -13.31
N ARG A 27 10.37 -12.56 -13.63
CA ARG A 27 10.85 -12.35 -15.01
C ARG A 27 10.29 -13.41 -15.97
N ILE A 28 10.37 -14.69 -15.59
CA ILE A 28 9.86 -15.82 -16.39
C ILE A 28 8.34 -15.73 -16.56
N LYS A 29 7.59 -15.50 -15.48
CA LYS A 29 6.14 -15.32 -15.51
C LYS A 29 5.72 -14.20 -16.47
N ASN A 30 6.39 -13.05 -16.39
CA ASN A 30 6.08 -11.90 -17.24
C ASN A 30 6.38 -12.19 -18.72
N ARG A 31 7.49 -12.89 -19.01
CA ARG A 31 7.80 -13.35 -20.38
C ARG A 31 6.71 -14.27 -20.92
N LEU A 32 6.26 -15.25 -20.14
CA LEU A 32 5.19 -16.17 -20.53
C LEU A 32 3.85 -15.44 -20.77
N ARG A 33 3.53 -14.44 -19.94
CA ARG A 33 2.34 -13.60 -20.14
C ARG A 33 2.41 -12.82 -21.46
N LYS A 34 3.57 -12.24 -21.80
CA LYS A 34 3.78 -11.57 -23.10
C LYS A 34 3.64 -12.55 -24.28
N LEU A 35 4.26 -13.73 -24.20
CA LEU A 35 4.13 -14.77 -25.23
C LEU A 35 2.68 -15.22 -25.42
N TYR A 36 1.91 -15.36 -24.33
CA TYR A 36 0.49 -15.66 -24.40
C TYR A 36 -0.31 -14.56 -25.10
N GLN A 37 0.00 -13.28 -24.85
CA GLN A 37 -0.68 -12.16 -25.52
C GLN A 37 -0.41 -12.11 -27.03
N ILE A 38 0.75 -12.60 -27.47
CA ILE A 38 1.14 -12.62 -28.89
C ILE A 38 0.57 -13.86 -29.59
N ILE A 39 0.78 -15.05 -29.02
CA ILE A 39 0.56 -16.34 -29.70
C ILE A 39 -0.79 -16.97 -29.29
N PHE A 40 -1.44 -16.46 -28.22
CA PHE A 40 -2.67 -17.01 -27.63
C PHE A 40 -2.61 -18.50 -27.23
N PHE A 41 -1.41 -19.08 -27.16
CA PHE A 41 -1.25 -20.49 -26.82
C PHE A 41 -1.54 -20.74 -25.32
N PRO A 42 -2.59 -21.49 -24.95
CA PRO A 42 -3.07 -21.58 -23.56
C PRO A 42 -2.05 -22.16 -22.58
N SER A 43 -1.08 -22.95 -23.06
CA SER A 43 -0.05 -23.53 -22.20
C SER A 43 0.81 -22.46 -21.51
N TYR A 44 1.08 -21.33 -22.18
CA TYR A 44 1.85 -20.22 -21.61
C TYR A 44 1.09 -19.54 -20.48
N LYS A 45 -0.24 -19.38 -20.64
CA LYS A 45 -1.12 -18.89 -19.56
C LYS A 45 -1.03 -19.82 -18.34
N ARG A 46 -1.19 -21.14 -18.53
CA ARG A 46 -1.09 -22.13 -17.43
C ARG A 46 0.26 -22.07 -16.72
N LYS A 47 1.37 -22.01 -17.48
CA LYS A 47 2.73 -21.90 -16.92
C LYS A 47 2.90 -20.60 -16.13
N ALA A 48 2.39 -19.46 -16.63
CA ALA A 48 2.42 -18.19 -15.90
C ALA A 48 1.62 -18.25 -14.59
N TYR A 49 0.44 -18.90 -14.58
CA TYR A 49 -0.32 -19.13 -13.36
C TYR A 49 0.40 -20.02 -12.35
N LYS A 50 1.12 -21.05 -12.80
CA LYS A 50 1.95 -21.88 -11.92
C LYS A 50 3.00 -21.03 -11.20
N PHE A 51 3.75 -20.22 -11.95
CA PHE A 51 4.71 -19.28 -11.35
C PHE A 51 4.06 -18.26 -10.43
N GLN A 52 2.86 -17.77 -10.74
CA GLN A 52 2.11 -16.88 -9.85
C GLN A 52 1.84 -17.54 -8.48
N LYS A 53 1.38 -18.80 -8.48
CA LYS A 53 1.13 -19.55 -7.24
C LYS A 53 2.42 -19.82 -6.45
N GLU A 54 3.50 -20.18 -7.14
CA GLU A 54 4.81 -20.38 -6.50
C GLU A 54 5.32 -19.10 -5.85
N ILE A 55 5.26 -17.96 -6.56
CA ILE A 55 5.66 -16.66 -5.99
C ILE A 55 4.82 -16.31 -4.77
N GLN A 56 3.51 -16.55 -4.83
CA GLN A 56 2.61 -16.30 -3.70
C GLN A 56 3.01 -17.14 -2.48
N LYS A 57 3.26 -18.44 -2.69
CA LYS A 57 3.70 -19.34 -1.62
C LYS A 57 5.07 -18.95 -1.05
N ASP A 58 6.02 -18.59 -1.90
CA ASP A 58 7.36 -18.18 -1.46
C ASP A 58 7.30 -16.88 -0.63
N ILE A 59 6.41 -15.96 -1.01
CA ILE A 59 6.11 -14.74 -0.26
C ILE A 59 5.49 -15.04 1.10
N GLU A 60 4.45 -15.88 1.14
CA GLU A 60 3.80 -16.27 2.39
C GLU A 60 4.78 -16.94 3.34
N THR A 61 5.64 -17.83 2.82
CA THR A 61 6.69 -18.49 3.60
C THR A 61 7.66 -17.47 4.18
N TYR A 62 8.19 -16.57 3.35
CA TYR A 62 9.12 -15.53 3.79
C TYR A 62 8.50 -14.61 4.84
N ASP A 63 7.27 -14.15 4.62
CA ASP A 63 6.57 -13.27 5.56
C ASP A 63 6.34 -14.00 6.89
N ASN A 64 5.95 -15.28 6.89
CA ASN A 64 5.77 -16.09 8.09
C ASN A 64 7.08 -16.28 8.87
N ASP A 65 8.17 -16.63 8.19
CA ASP A 65 9.48 -16.83 8.82
C ASP A 65 9.97 -15.54 9.47
N ARG A 66 9.86 -14.41 8.75
CA ARG A 66 10.20 -13.08 9.27
C ARG A 66 9.36 -12.69 10.50
N TRP A 67 8.05 -12.97 10.49
CA TRP A 67 7.19 -12.70 11.64
C TRP A 67 7.51 -13.60 12.83
N LYS A 68 7.88 -14.86 12.59
CA LYS A 68 8.28 -15.78 13.64
C LYS A 68 9.54 -15.28 14.36
N GLU A 69 10.56 -14.86 13.62
CA GLU A 69 11.77 -14.21 14.18
C GLU A 69 11.40 -12.96 14.98
N THR A 70 10.58 -12.08 14.39
CA THR A 70 10.14 -10.85 15.06
C THR A 70 9.44 -11.16 16.39
N ILE A 71 8.58 -12.18 16.46
CA ILE A 71 7.87 -12.55 17.69
C ILE A 71 8.83 -13.13 18.74
N MET A 72 9.82 -13.93 18.33
CA MET A 72 10.81 -14.51 19.23
C MET A 72 11.72 -13.43 19.85
N ASP A 73 11.99 -12.36 19.12
CA ASP A 73 12.85 -11.26 19.57
C ASP A 73 12.11 -10.22 20.44
N ILE A 74 10.78 -10.33 20.63
CA ILE A 74 10.03 -9.39 21.47
C ILE A 74 10.35 -9.64 22.94
N ASN A 75 10.95 -8.63 23.56
CA ASN A 75 11.13 -8.56 25.01
C ASN A 75 9.85 -8.02 25.69
N PRO A 76 9.34 -8.65 26.76
CA PRO A 76 8.17 -8.15 27.51
C PRO A 76 8.37 -6.75 28.12
N GLU A 77 9.60 -6.33 28.39
CA GLU A 77 9.89 -4.98 28.93
C GLU A 77 9.84 -3.88 27.86
N ASP A 78 9.86 -4.26 26.57
CA ASP A 78 9.89 -3.31 25.46
C ASP A 78 8.46 -3.00 24.97
N ASN A 79 8.16 -1.71 24.76
CA ASN A 79 6.87 -1.23 24.22
C ASN A 79 6.62 -1.59 22.75
N VAL A 80 7.46 -2.43 22.14
CA VAL A 80 7.44 -2.80 20.72
C VAL A 80 6.09 -3.40 20.30
N LEU A 81 5.48 -4.24 21.14
CA LEU A 81 4.16 -4.83 20.86
C LEU A 81 3.06 -3.76 20.80
N ASN A 82 3.09 -2.80 21.72
CA ASN A 82 2.13 -1.70 21.74
C ASN A 82 2.28 -0.80 20.51
N ASP A 83 3.52 -0.49 20.11
CA ASP A 83 3.81 0.28 18.90
C ASP A 83 3.32 -0.41 17.62
N MET A 84 3.50 -1.74 17.53
CA MET A 84 2.98 -2.54 16.42
C MET A 84 1.45 -2.51 16.38
N ASN A 85 0.79 -2.72 17.53
CA ASN A 85 -0.66 -2.65 17.64
C ASN A 85 -1.21 -1.25 17.29
N GLN A 86 -0.50 -0.19 17.71
CA GLN A 86 -0.88 1.18 17.37
C GLN A 86 -0.79 1.41 15.85
N LYS A 87 0.27 0.93 15.19
CA LYS A 87 0.42 1.01 13.72
C LYS A 87 -0.70 0.25 13.00
N LEU A 88 -1.12 -0.91 13.49
CA LEU A 88 -2.22 -1.69 12.92
C LEU A 88 -3.60 -1.07 13.19
N SER A 89 -3.76 -0.41 14.34
CA SER A 89 -5.04 0.21 14.75
C SER A 89 -5.27 1.56 14.10
N LYS A 90 -4.24 2.21 13.54
CA LYS A 90 -4.37 3.46 12.79
C LYS A 90 -5.25 3.23 11.57
N LYS A 91 -6.50 3.69 11.66
CA LYS A 91 -7.41 3.73 10.51
C LYS A 91 -6.82 4.65 9.45
N PHE A 92 -6.93 4.24 8.19
CA PHE A 92 -6.63 5.14 7.09
C PHE A 92 -7.66 6.27 7.09
N ILE A 93 -7.18 7.48 7.35
CA ILE A 93 -7.99 8.70 7.23
C ILE A 93 -7.67 9.25 5.83
N PRO A 94 -8.60 9.16 4.86
CA PRO A 94 -8.39 9.78 3.57
C PRO A 94 -8.16 11.27 3.77
N THR A 95 -7.13 11.82 3.13
CA THR A 95 -6.90 13.27 3.16
C THR A 95 -8.17 13.96 2.66
N PRO A 96 -8.79 14.84 3.48
CA PRO A 96 -10.00 15.52 3.05
C PRO A 96 -9.70 16.36 1.80
N PRO A 97 -10.68 16.51 0.89
CA PRO A 97 -10.51 17.33 -0.29
C PRO A 97 -10.24 18.80 0.10
N ILE A 98 -9.38 19.47 -0.67
CA ILE A 98 -9.08 20.89 -0.46
C ILE A 98 -10.30 21.70 -0.93
N LEU A 99 -10.90 22.40 0.02
CA LEU A 99 -12.06 23.27 -0.20
C LEU A 99 -11.59 24.70 -0.47
N ASP A 100 -12.25 25.32 -1.44
CA ASP A 100 -12.17 26.73 -1.79
C ASP A 100 -13.57 27.35 -1.63
N THR A 101 -13.69 28.68 -1.77
CA THR A 101 -14.98 29.41 -1.67
C THR A 101 -16.07 28.87 -2.60
N ASN A 102 -15.65 28.26 -3.72
CA ASN A 102 -16.53 27.69 -4.74
C ASN A 102 -16.60 26.14 -4.69
N GLY A 103 -16.20 25.51 -3.58
CA GLY A 103 -16.21 24.05 -3.40
C GLY A 103 -14.86 23.37 -3.68
N ILE A 104 -14.89 22.06 -3.98
CA ILE A 104 -13.68 21.23 -4.10
C ILE A 104 -12.91 21.56 -5.39
N LYS A 105 -11.60 21.86 -5.27
CA LYS A 105 -10.71 22.07 -6.41
C LYS A 105 -9.87 20.83 -6.70
N TYR A 106 -9.96 20.32 -7.93
CA TYR A 106 -9.21 19.12 -8.37
C TYR A 106 -7.95 19.45 -9.17
N THR A 107 -7.89 20.61 -9.83
CA THR A 107 -6.73 21.03 -10.63
C THR A 107 -5.58 21.47 -9.72
N PRO A 108 -4.31 21.21 -10.09
CA PRO A 108 -3.16 21.64 -9.30
C PRO A 108 -3.15 23.15 -9.02
N LEU A 109 -3.45 23.97 -10.06
CA LEU A 109 -3.57 25.42 -9.93
C LEU A 109 -4.71 25.82 -8.97
N GLY A 110 -5.88 25.18 -9.09
CA GLY A 110 -7.02 25.44 -8.22
C GLY A 110 -6.72 25.11 -6.76
N LYS A 111 -6.00 24.02 -6.50
CA LYS A 111 -5.54 23.65 -5.15
C LYS A 111 -4.56 24.67 -4.59
N ALA A 112 -3.58 25.12 -5.39
CA ALA A 112 -2.61 26.13 -4.96
C ALA A 112 -3.29 27.45 -4.56
N ASN A 113 -4.28 27.89 -5.34
CA ASN A 113 -5.04 29.10 -5.02
C ASN A 113 -5.90 28.93 -3.76
N ALA A 114 -6.56 27.78 -3.59
CA ALA A 114 -7.33 27.48 -2.37
C ALA A 114 -6.44 27.47 -1.12
N PHE A 115 -5.23 26.90 -1.20
CA PHE A 115 -4.25 26.96 -0.12
C PHE A 115 -3.82 28.39 0.20
N LYS A 116 -3.48 29.18 -0.83
CA LYS A 116 -3.08 30.58 -0.68
C LYS A 116 -4.15 31.37 0.08
N HIS A 117 -5.40 31.30 -0.37
CA HIS A 117 -6.53 32.01 0.25
C HIS A 117 -6.76 31.58 1.71
N ASN A 118 -6.75 30.27 1.99
CA ASN A 118 -6.95 29.76 3.34
C ASN A 118 -5.83 30.18 4.31
N LEU A 119 -4.59 30.25 3.83
CA LEU A 119 -3.47 30.74 4.62
C LEU A 119 -3.60 32.25 4.89
N GLU A 120 -3.89 33.06 3.88
CA GLU A 120 -4.07 34.51 4.02
C GLU A 120 -5.14 34.86 5.08
N ASN A 121 -6.23 34.10 5.13
CA ASN A 121 -7.28 34.29 6.13
C ASN A 121 -6.88 33.86 7.55
N SER A 122 -6.01 32.85 7.67
CA SER A 122 -5.59 32.32 8.98
C SER A 122 -4.61 33.23 9.72
N PHE A 123 -3.94 34.14 9.01
CA PHE A 123 -2.96 35.09 9.55
C PHE A 123 -3.50 36.53 9.68
N GLN A 124 -4.82 36.74 9.61
CA GLN A 124 -5.42 38.04 9.89
C GLN A 124 -5.43 38.33 11.40
N GLU A 125 -5.25 39.59 11.79
CA GLU A 125 -5.34 40.01 13.18
C GLU A 125 -6.75 39.74 13.72
N ASN A 126 -6.84 39.20 14.94
CA ASN A 126 -8.14 39.00 15.58
C ASN A 126 -8.75 40.38 15.87
N PRO A 127 -9.90 40.74 15.29
CA PRO A 127 -10.52 42.04 15.51
C PRO A 127 -11.11 42.17 16.92
N GLU A 128 -11.29 41.07 17.66
CA GLU A 128 -11.79 41.12 19.03
C GLU A 128 -10.66 41.43 20.03
N PRO A 129 -10.84 42.41 20.93
CA PRO A 129 -9.90 42.65 22.02
C PRO A 129 -9.93 41.48 23.02
N TYR A 130 -8.78 41.18 23.60
CA TYR A 130 -8.60 40.15 24.64
C TYR A 130 -9.30 40.49 25.95
#